data_AF-A0A6F9CRM2-F1
#
_entry.id   AF-A0A6F9CRM2-F1
#
_cell.length_a   1.000
_cell.length_b   1.000
_cell.length_c   1.000
_cell.angle_alpha   90.00
_cell.angle_beta   90.00
_cell.angle_gamma   90.00
#
_symmetry.space_group_name_H-M   'P 1'
#
loop_
_entity.id
_entity.type
_entity.pdbx_description
1 polymer ?
#
loop_
_entity_poly.entity_id
_entity_poly.type
_entity_poly.pdbx_seq_one_letter_code
_entity_poly.pdbx_strand_id
1 'polypeptide(L)'
;MDPFGKDVDVFFVFIFLPAWLYGDPRHVLYPRNSTGMFCGIGLNEAKPSVFYFDILKCATSLNIMAAVLNGLQCPTTQVCVEKCPDVFWALNPVAYSTDANPQEYFNQSLCVPSFDLATTTLKVKEIVDQELCPFFYTPTISVLGRCIPDVGALKNIPNDFANTPGLPSSINDTVNGIRNATGDIVNGFNAKEVGVRIFEDFASSWQWIIAALVIAMVVSFLFLLLLRFIAPVMVWVLIFGVLAVGAYGIYHCWWEYDNYSKSTVSITDIGFTTDFKVYLQVKETWLAFLIILSVVEGILLLTLIFLRTRILIAIALIQESSKAVSHMMSTLFYPLVTFVLLVVCVTYWGITALYLATSGIPVYKVVALNSTQDNCGQISGNVTCDPQTFYNSTDYSWCPSARCIFIKYNNEGLLQRNLFNLQIYNVVAFLWCINFVIALGQCTLAGAFASYYWAFSKPSDIPTFPLSQAFIRTLRYHVGSLAFGALILTLIQIVRIILEYLDHKTRGKAGGRLLFSLGNRLLLSD
;
A
#
# COMPACT_ATOMS: atom_id res chain seq x y z
N MET A 1 -15.15 -31.93 23.14
CA MET A 1 -14.96 -30.52 23.53
C MET A 1 -13.47 -30.30 23.39
N ASP A 2 -13.03 -29.84 22.23
CA ASP A 2 -11.60 -29.78 21.91
C ASP A 2 -10.97 -28.55 22.58
N PRO A 3 -9.95 -28.72 23.43
CA PRO A 3 -9.27 -27.61 24.10
C PRO A 3 -8.55 -26.69 23.10
N PHE A 4 -8.12 -27.23 21.95
CA PHE A 4 -7.36 -26.51 20.93
C PHE A 4 -8.06 -25.27 20.35
N GLY A 5 -9.39 -25.27 20.21
CA GLY A 5 -10.10 -24.14 19.62
C GLY A 5 -10.10 -22.87 20.49
N LYS A 6 -10.15 -23.03 21.82
CA LYS A 6 -10.09 -21.89 22.75
C LYS A 6 -8.68 -21.30 22.84
N ASP A 7 -7.66 -22.14 22.72
CA ASP A 7 -6.27 -21.72 22.84
C ASP A 7 -5.83 -20.88 21.62
N VAL A 8 -6.35 -21.16 20.43
CA VAL A 8 -6.00 -20.41 19.20
C VAL A 8 -6.57 -18.99 19.19
N ASP A 9 -7.85 -18.82 19.56
CA ASP A 9 -8.48 -17.49 19.60
C ASP A 9 -7.86 -16.61 20.71
N VAL A 10 -7.53 -17.21 21.86
CA VAL A 10 -6.84 -16.54 22.97
C VAL A 10 -5.43 -16.13 22.57
N PHE A 11 -4.69 -16.97 21.84
CA PHE A 11 -3.32 -16.68 21.41
C PHE A 11 -3.23 -15.42 20.54
N PHE A 12 -4.16 -15.24 19.59
CA PHE A 12 -4.15 -14.07 18.71
C PHE A 12 -4.54 -12.77 19.41
N VAL A 13 -5.58 -12.83 20.26
CA VAL A 13 -6.03 -11.66 21.00
C VAL A 13 -4.93 -11.18 21.96
N PHE A 14 -4.25 -12.09 22.67
CA PHE A 14 -3.19 -11.71 23.62
C PHE A 14 -1.92 -11.17 22.97
N ILE A 15 -1.52 -11.66 21.79
CA ILE A 15 -0.31 -11.19 21.11
C ILE A 15 -0.50 -9.80 20.50
N PHE A 16 -1.69 -9.51 19.99
CA PHE A 16 -1.96 -8.26 19.27
C PHE A 16 -2.63 -7.17 20.13
N LEU A 17 -3.22 -7.51 21.28
CA LEU A 17 -3.71 -6.55 22.28
C LEU A 17 -2.66 -5.47 22.65
N PRO A 18 -1.40 -5.82 22.98
CA PRO A 18 -0.37 -4.81 23.24
C PRO A 18 -0.11 -3.90 22.04
N ALA A 19 -0.12 -4.44 20.82
CA ALA A 19 0.05 -3.61 19.63
C ALA A 19 -1.09 -2.59 19.47
N TRP A 20 -2.32 -2.97 19.82
CA TRP A 20 -3.48 -2.09 19.75
C TRP A 20 -3.51 -1.04 20.86
N LEU A 21 -2.94 -1.35 22.03
CA LEU A 21 -2.82 -0.43 23.15
C LEU A 21 -1.70 0.62 22.96
N TYR A 22 -0.59 0.23 22.33
CA TYR A 22 0.59 1.09 22.17
C TYR A 22 0.79 1.65 20.76
N GLY A 23 0.00 1.21 19.78
CA GLY A 23 -0.01 1.74 18.42
C GLY A 23 -0.99 2.90 18.28
N ASP A 24 -0.61 3.91 17.51
CA ASP A 24 -1.50 5.00 17.12
C ASP A 24 -1.48 5.15 15.59
N PRO A 25 -2.53 4.70 14.87
CA PRO A 25 -2.58 4.72 13.41
C PRO A 25 -2.54 6.15 12.84
N ARG A 26 -2.88 7.18 13.64
CA ARG A 26 -2.82 8.58 13.24
C ARG A 26 -1.40 9.00 12.83
N HIS A 27 -0.38 8.34 13.35
CA HIS A 27 1.02 8.60 13.01
C HIS A 27 1.39 8.33 11.55
N VAL A 28 0.61 7.48 10.87
CA VAL A 28 0.81 7.18 9.44
C VAL A 28 -0.12 7.99 8.57
N LEU A 29 -1.35 8.22 9.05
CA LEU A 29 -2.39 8.92 8.29
C LEU A 29 -2.18 10.43 8.23
N TYR A 30 -1.65 11.04 9.30
CA TYR A 30 -1.52 12.49 9.40
C TYR A 30 -0.06 12.92 9.57
N PRO A 31 0.40 13.91 8.79
CA PRO A 31 1.68 14.54 9.02
C PRO A 31 1.64 15.39 10.29
N ARG A 32 2.83 15.71 10.82
CA ARG A 32 2.99 16.55 12.00
C ARG A 32 3.75 17.82 11.66
N ASN A 33 3.41 18.90 12.36
CA ASN A 33 4.19 20.13 12.37
C ASN A 33 5.41 20.01 13.32
N SER A 34 6.24 21.05 13.39
CA SER A 34 7.42 21.07 14.28
C SER A 34 7.10 21.04 15.77
N THR A 35 5.87 21.38 16.19
CA THR A 35 5.44 21.28 17.58
C THR A 35 4.90 19.88 17.94
N GLY A 36 4.95 18.94 17.00
CA GLY A 36 4.47 17.56 17.19
C GLY A 36 2.95 17.37 17.08
N MET A 37 2.20 18.42 16.73
CA MET A 37 0.75 18.36 16.50
C MET A 37 0.45 17.82 15.10
N PHE A 38 -0.64 17.07 14.97
CA PHE A 38 -1.11 16.59 13.68
C PHE A 38 -1.73 17.72 12.84
N CYS A 39 -1.56 17.65 11.53
CA CYS A 39 -2.27 18.47 10.55
C CYS A 39 -3.55 17.73 10.10
N GLY A 40 -4.67 18.43 9.95
CA GLY A 40 -5.94 17.87 9.48
C GLY A 40 -6.81 17.20 10.55
N ILE A 41 -6.47 17.34 11.84
CA ILE A 41 -7.28 16.83 12.96
C ILE A 41 -7.10 17.72 14.21
N GLY A 42 -8.11 17.77 15.07
CA GLY A 42 -8.08 18.55 16.31
C GLY A 42 -7.98 20.05 16.06
N LEU A 43 -7.04 20.74 16.70
CA LEU A 43 -6.86 22.19 16.55
C LEU A 43 -6.46 22.61 15.12
N ASN A 44 -5.93 21.68 14.31
CA ASN A 44 -5.54 21.92 12.92
C ASN A 44 -6.47 21.23 11.91
N GLU A 45 -7.73 20.97 12.25
CA GLU A 45 -8.70 20.29 11.36
C GLU A 45 -8.84 20.97 9.99
N ALA A 46 -8.88 22.30 9.95
CA ALA A 46 -8.94 23.09 8.72
C ALA A 46 -7.61 23.16 7.95
N LYS A 47 -6.52 22.58 8.48
CA LYS A 47 -5.17 22.70 7.93
C LYS A 47 -4.56 21.30 7.71
N PRO A 48 -4.92 20.60 6.62
CA PRO A 48 -4.57 19.20 6.42
C PRO A 48 -3.12 18.98 5.98
N SER A 49 -2.46 19.99 5.42
CA SER A 49 -1.14 19.83 4.82
C SER A 49 -0.01 20.42 5.67
N VAL A 50 1.14 19.77 5.73
CA VAL A 50 2.36 20.33 6.33
C VAL A 50 3.23 21.02 5.28
N PHE A 51 3.65 22.23 5.58
CA PHE A 51 4.53 23.06 4.76
C PHE A 51 5.90 23.20 5.42
N TYR A 52 6.97 23.17 4.63
CA TYR A 52 8.36 23.26 5.07
C TYR A 52 8.91 24.66 4.80
N PHE A 53 9.47 25.33 5.80
CA PHE A 53 9.96 26.70 5.64
C PHE A 53 11.15 26.82 4.71
N ASP A 54 12.07 25.86 4.81
CA ASP A 54 13.23 25.78 3.94
C ASP A 54 13.44 24.33 3.48
N ILE A 55 12.94 24.05 2.27
CA ILE A 55 13.07 22.73 1.67
C ILE A 55 14.53 22.38 1.36
N LEU A 56 15.43 23.35 1.15
CA LEU A 56 16.83 23.09 0.83
C LEU A 56 17.56 22.43 2.00
N LYS A 57 17.16 22.74 3.24
CA LYS A 57 17.67 22.07 4.44
C LYS A 57 17.33 20.59 4.51
N CYS A 58 16.39 20.11 3.70
CA CYS A 58 16.06 18.69 3.58
C CYS A 58 17.05 17.91 2.70
N ALA A 59 17.83 18.58 1.84
CA ALA A 59 18.80 17.88 0.99
C ALA A 59 19.92 17.28 1.85
N THR A 60 20.01 15.95 1.85
CA THR A 60 21.03 15.19 2.58
C THR A 60 22.44 15.49 2.09
N SER A 61 22.56 15.88 0.82
CA SER A 61 23.80 16.34 0.19
C SER A 61 24.28 17.71 0.68
N LEU A 62 23.39 18.54 1.26
CA LEU A 62 23.69 19.90 1.70
C LEU A 62 23.67 20.04 3.23
N ASN A 63 22.96 19.16 3.94
CA ASN A 63 22.82 19.23 5.39
C ASN A 63 23.12 17.89 6.08
N ILE A 64 24.17 17.87 6.89
CA ILE A 64 24.59 16.70 7.67
C ILE A 64 23.48 16.21 8.60
N MET A 65 22.64 17.11 9.13
CA MET A 65 21.51 16.72 9.97
C MET A 65 20.41 16.00 9.17
N ALA A 66 20.16 16.40 7.92
CA ALA A 66 19.23 15.69 7.04
C ALA A 66 19.74 14.28 6.68
N ALA A 67 21.06 14.15 6.48
CA ALA A 67 21.70 12.84 6.27
C ALA A 67 21.60 11.92 7.51
N VAL A 68 21.78 12.46 8.72
CA VAL A 68 21.64 11.73 9.99
C VAL A 68 20.19 11.31 10.27
N LEU A 69 19.22 12.08 9.76
CA LEU A 69 17.77 11.81 9.86
C LEU A 69 17.27 10.86 8.77
N ASN A 70 18.16 10.25 7.98
CA ASN A 70 17.84 9.33 6.88
C ASN A 70 16.78 9.87 5.91
N GLY A 71 16.74 11.19 5.68
CA GLY A 71 15.76 11.84 4.79
C GLY A 71 14.29 11.82 5.27
N LEU A 72 14.00 11.29 6.46
CA LEU A 72 12.62 11.16 6.98
C LEU A 72 12.12 12.40 7.74
N GLN A 73 13.03 13.17 8.31
CA GLN A 73 12.75 14.47 8.94
C GLN A 73 13.67 15.53 8.37
N CYS A 74 13.08 16.61 7.89
CA CYS A 74 13.82 17.81 7.52
C CYS A 74 14.14 18.64 8.77
N PRO A 75 15.39 19.11 8.95
CA PRO A 75 15.75 20.06 9.98
C PRO A 75 15.32 21.48 9.55
N THR A 76 14.01 21.69 9.44
CA THR A 76 13.39 22.99 9.20
C THR A 76 12.04 23.06 9.90
N THR A 77 11.63 24.27 10.23
CA THR A 77 10.31 24.54 10.79
C THR A 77 9.20 24.13 9.81
N GLN A 78 8.23 23.41 10.34
CA GLN A 78 7.12 22.80 9.64
C GLN A 78 5.82 23.29 10.27
N VAL A 79 4.89 23.79 9.46
CA VAL A 79 3.59 24.31 9.91
C VAL A 79 2.45 23.65 9.15
N CYS A 80 1.29 23.51 9.80
CA CYS A 80 0.09 23.05 9.11
C CYS A 80 -0.53 24.22 8.34
N VAL A 81 -0.91 23.98 7.09
CA VAL A 81 -1.53 24.96 6.17
C VAL A 81 -2.82 24.36 5.58
N GLU A 82 -3.76 25.25 5.26
CA GLU A 82 -5.01 24.88 4.58
C GLU A 82 -4.77 24.50 3.12
N LYS A 83 -4.01 25.34 2.41
CA LYS A 83 -3.63 25.15 1.01
C LYS A 83 -2.12 25.29 0.85
N CYS A 84 -1.52 24.35 0.11
CA CYS A 84 -0.11 24.46 -0.27
C CYS A 84 0.11 25.67 -1.19
N PRO A 85 1.22 26.43 -1.02
CA PRO A 85 1.52 27.57 -1.89
C PRO A 85 1.58 27.16 -3.37
N ASP A 86 0.97 27.96 -4.24
CA ASP A 86 0.90 27.75 -5.70
C ASP A 86 1.68 28.80 -6.51
N VAL A 87 2.35 29.73 -5.83
CA VAL A 87 3.13 30.81 -6.44
C VAL A 87 4.59 30.80 -5.99
N PHE A 88 5.45 31.41 -6.80
CA PHE A 88 6.82 31.70 -6.41
C PHE A 88 6.86 32.98 -5.57
N TRP A 89 7.51 32.91 -4.42
CA TRP A 89 7.74 34.06 -3.57
C TRP A 89 9.08 33.93 -2.85
N ALA A 90 9.82 35.02 -2.79
CA ALA A 90 11.07 35.12 -2.04
C ALA A 90 11.15 36.50 -1.38
N LEU A 91 11.74 36.54 -0.19
CA LEU A 91 11.85 37.76 0.59
C LEU A 91 12.81 38.73 -0.09
N ASN A 92 12.31 39.92 -0.43
CA ASN A 92 13.08 40.95 -1.10
C ASN A 92 14.22 41.46 -0.19
N PRO A 93 15.46 41.65 -0.67
CA PRO A 93 16.56 42.23 0.10
C PRO A 93 16.23 43.54 0.83
N VAL A 94 15.32 44.36 0.28
CA VAL A 94 14.87 45.63 0.90
C VAL A 94 14.14 45.40 2.23
N ALA A 95 13.53 44.23 2.43
CA ALA A 95 12.85 43.85 3.66
C ALA A 95 13.81 43.72 4.86
N TYR A 96 15.13 43.57 4.63
CA TYR A 96 16.12 43.52 5.71
C TYR A 96 16.56 44.90 6.21
N SER A 97 16.00 45.99 5.67
CA SER A 97 16.23 47.35 6.16
C SER A 97 15.67 47.55 7.58
N THR A 98 16.24 48.49 8.34
CA THR A 98 15.91 48.70 9.75
C THR A 98 14.49 49.22 10.00
N ASP A 99 13.86 49.82 8.98
CA ASP A 99 12.55 50.47 9.07
C ASP A 99 11.43 49.66 8.38
N ALA A 100 11.75 48.49 7.83
CA ALA A 100 10.79 47.63 7.16
C ALA A 100 9.80 47.02 8.15
N ASN A 101 8.50 47.18 7.88
CA ASN A 101 7.43 46.55 8.66
C ASN A 101 7.30 45.06 8.26
N PRO A 102 7.55 44.09 9.16
CA PRO A 102 7.48 42.66 8.82
C PRO A 102 6.12 42.20 8.28
N GLN A 103 5.03 42.83 8.72
CA GLN A 103 3.67 42.47 8.32
C GLN A 103 3.42 42.68 6.81
N GLU A 104 4.15 43.60 6.17
CA GLU A 104 4.00 43.88 4.74
C GLU A 104 4.71 42.84 3.86
N TYR A 105 5.68 42.14 4.42
CA TYR A 105 6.52 41.19 3.68
C TYR A 105 6.13 39.74 3.92
N PHE A 106 5.68 39.37 5.12
CA PHE A 106 5.34 37.97 5.43
C PHE A 106 3.85 37.67 5.37
N ASN A 107 3.53 36.43 5.03
CA ASN A 107 2.15 35.93 5.10
C ASN A 107 1.94 35.17 6.42
N GLN A 108 1.06 35.70 7.27
CA GLN A 108 0.71 35.11 8.57
C GLN A 108 0.24 33.65 8.48
N SER A 109 -0.39 33.24 7.38
CA SER A 109 -0.90 31.86 7.22
C SER A 109 0.21 30.82 7.08
N LEU A 110 1.41 31.24 6.66
CA LEU A 110 2.60 30.40 6.49
C LEU A 110 3.60 30.55 7.64
N CYS A 111 3.33 31.42 8.62
CA CYS A 111 4.16 31.59 9.81
C CYS A 111 3.75 30.62 10.93
N VAL A 112 4.58 30.51 11.97
CA VAL A 112 4.26 29.68 13.14
C VAL A 112 3.04 30.25 13.90
N PRO A 113 2.11 29.42 14.40
CA PRO A 113 0.89 29.90 15.06
C PRO A 113 1.13 30.70 16.35
N SER A 114 2.28 30.51 16.99
CA SER A 114 2.67 31.21 18.23
C SER A 114 3.21 32.62 18.00
N PHE A 115 3.36 33.04 16.74
CA PHE A 115 3.92 34.32 16.36
C PHE A 115 2.89 35.14 15.60
N ASP A 116 2.70 36.40 15.99
CA ASP A 116 1.79 37.34 15.34
C ASP A 116 2.59 38.50 14.74
N LEU A 117 2.50 38.64 13.42
CA LEU A 117 3.13 39.72 12.67
C LEU A 117 2.59 41.11 13.03
N ALA A 118 1.34 41.21 13.51
CA ALA A 118 0.72 42.50 13.81
C ALA A 118 1.23 43.13 15.11
N THR A 119 1.73 42.33 16.05
CA THR A 119 2.15 42.78 17.39
C THR A 119 3.65 42.62 17.64
N THR A 120 4.42 42.21 16.63
CA THR A 120 5.84 41.90 16.79
C THR A 120 6.71 43.16 16.89
N THR A 121 7.74 43.10 17.72
CA THR A 121 8.84 44.07 17.76
C THR A 121 10.13 43.54 17.12
N LEU A 122 10.10 42.30 16.61
CA LEU A 122 11.25 41.65 15.99
C LEU A 122 11.52 42.18 14.58
N LYS A 123 12.79 42.31 14.23
CA LYS A 123 13.21 42.69 12.87
C LYS A 123 13.07 41.51 11.91
N VAL A 124 12.93 41.78 10.61
CA VAL A 124 12.84 40.77 9.55
C VAL A 124 13.98 39.75 9.61
N LYS A 125 15.21 40.20 9.86
CA LYS A 125 16.37 39.31 10.04
C LYS A 125 16.17 38.32 11.20
N GLU A 126 15.69 38.80 12.34
CA GLU A 126 15.46 37.96 13.52
C GLU A 126 14.33 36.96 13.28
N ILE A 127 13.28 37.34 12.53
CA ILE A 127 12.17 36.46 12.15
C ILE A 127 12.67 35.30 11.28
N VAL A 128 13.53 35.57 10.31
CA VAL A 128 14.11 34.55 9.42
C VAL A 128 15.12 33.68 10.17
N ASP A 129 16.02 34.28 10.96
CA ASP A 129 17.04 33.56 11.74
C ASP A 129 16.40 32.63 12.79
N GLN A 130 15.26 33.03 13.36
CA GLN A 130 14.45 32.22 14.27
C GLN A 130 13.46 31.28 13.54
N GLU A 131 13.47 31.21 12.21
CA GLU A 131 12.52 30.43 11.42
C GLU A 131 11.05 30.59 11.88
N LEU A 132 10.62 31.82 12.17
CA LEU A 132 9.23 32.10 12.56
C LEU A 132 8.31 32.22 11.34
N CYS A 133 8.87 32.61 10.20
CA CYS A 133 8.22 32.65 8.90
C CYS A 133 9.20 32.17 7.80
N PRO A 134 8.71 31.60 6.69
CA PRO A 134 9.55 31.23 5.56
C PRO A 134 10.10 32.49 4.87
N PHE A 135 11.36 32.44 4.41
CA PHE A 135 11.97 33.51 3.62
C PHE A 135 11.84 33.28 2.10
N PHE A 136 11.44 32.08 1.68
CA PHE A 136 11.02 31.78 0.32
C PHE A 136 10.03 30.61 0.30
N TYR A 137 9.26 30.50 -0.78
CA TYR A 137 8.51 29.30 -1.13
C TYR A 137 8.28 29.22 -2.63
N THR A 138 8.12 28.00 -3.11
CA THR A 138 7.83 27.70 -4.51
C THR A 138 6.43 27.08 -4.64
N PRO A 139 5.88 27.02 -5.86
CA PRO A 139 4.67 26.24 -6.11
C PRO A 139 4.87 24.80 -5.64
N THR A 140 3.93 24.32 -4.84
CA THR A 140 3.95 23.01 -4.20
C THR A 140 2.62 22.31 -4.42
N ILE A 141 2.68 20.98 -4.54
CA ILE A 141 1.51 20.11 -4.60
C ILE A 141 1.34 19.37 -3.28
N SER A 142 0.10 19.14 -2.88
CA SER A 142 -0.21 18.35 -1.69
C SER A 142 -0.13 16.86 -2.02
N VAL A 143 0.84 16.16 -1.43
CA VAL A 143 1.00 14.70 -1.55
C VAL A 143 0.98 14.11 -0.15
N LEU A 144 -0.03 13.29 0.16
CA LEU A 144 -0.24 12.68 1.50
C LEU A 144 -0.24 13.71 2.64
N GLY A 145 -0.84 14.87 2.42
CA GLY A 145 -0.87 15.97 3.39
C GLY A 145 0.48 16.66 3.57
N ARG A 146 1.42 16.56 2.62
CA ARG A 146 2.70 17.30 2.64
C ARG A 146 2.81 18.17 1.41
N CYS A 147 3.24 19.43 1.58
CA CYS A 147 3.49 20.33 0.47
C CYS A 147 4.88 20.05 -0.11
N ILE A 148 4.93 19.46 -1.30
CA ILE A 148 6.17 19.10 -2.00
C ILE A 148 6.32 19.97 -3.25
N PRO A 149 7.53 20.52 -3.54
CA PRO A 149 7.73 21.38 -4.70
C PRO A 149 7.31 20.73 -6.02
N ASP A 150 6.59 21.47 -6.86
CA ASP A 150 6.25 21.04 -8.21
C ASP A 150 7.48 21.16 -9.11
N VAL A 151 8.12 20.03 -9.39
CA VAL A 151 9.32 19.93 -10.22
C VAL A 151 9.08 20.43 -11.65
N GLY A 152 7.85 20.37 -12.14
CA GLY A 152 7.46 20.92 -13.44
C GLY A 152 7.46 22.45 -13.43
N ALA A 153 6.91 23.06 -12.37
CA ALA A 153 6.86 24.50 -12.19
C ALA A 153 8.25 25.13 -12.00
N LEU A 154 9.21 24.42 -11.41
CA LEU A 154 10.59 24.90 -11.17
C LEU A 154 11.33 25.37 -12.43
N LYS A 155 10.89 24.99 -13.63
CA LYS A 155 11.45 25.49 -14.90
C LYS A 155 11.28 27.01 -15.07
N ASN A 156 10.29 27.60 -14.41
CA ASN A 156 9.89 29.01 -14.57
C ASN A 156 10.20 29.85 -13.32
N ILE A 157 11.19 29.46 -12.53
CA ILE A 157 11.55 30.18 -11.30
C ILE A 157 11.99 31.63 -11.62
N PRO A 158 11.49 32.65 -10.90
CA PRO A 158 11.87 34.05 -11.13
C PRO A 158 13.34 34.34 -10.84
N ASN A 159 13.92 35.30 -11.55
CA ASN A 159 15.32 35.71 -11.36
C ASN A 159 15.63 36.32 -9.99
N ASP A 160 14.60 36.81 -9.29
CA ASP A 160 14.74 37.43 -7.96
C ASP A 160 15.25 36.45 -6.89
N PHE A 161 15.07 35.14 -7.12
CA PHE A 161 15.59 34.09 -6.24
C PHE A 161 17.12 34.09 -6.16
N ALA A 162 17.82 34.52 -7.22
CA ALA A 162 19.29 34.62 -7.22
C ALA A 162 19.82 35.70 -6.27
N ASN A 163 19.00 36.71 -5.97
CA ASN A 163 19.38 37.86 -5.15
C ASN A 163 18.88 37.74 -3.70
N THR A 164 18.21 36.64 -3.35
CA THR A 164 17.61 36.47 -2.03
C THR A 164 18.65 35.96 -1.03
N PRO A 165 18.87 36.65 0.11
CA PRO A 165 19.80 36.20 1.14
C PRO A 165 19.41 34.81 1.66
N GLY A 166 20.37 33.88 1.68
CA GLY A 166 20.15 32.48 2.11
C GLY A 166 19.90 31.49 0.98
N LEU A 167 19.64 31.96 -0.24
CA LEU A 167 19.58 31.11 -1.45
C LEU A 167 20.92 31.12 -2.21
N PRO A 168 21.25 30.06 -2.97
CA PRO A 168 22.37 30.07 -3.91
C PRO A 168 22.27 31.22 -4.91
N SER A 169 23.41 31.86 -5.22
CA SER A 169 23.47 32.97 -6.18
C SER A 169 23.14 32.57 -7.62
N SER A 170 23.14 31.27 -7.93
CA SER A 170 22.74 30.70 -9.20
C SER A 170 21.35 30.08 -9.09
N ILE A 171 20.47 30.46 -10.00
CA ILE A 171 19.12 29.88 -10.12
C ILE A 171 19.19 28.38 -10.38
N ASN A 172 20.12 27.95 -11.22
CA ASN A 172 20.30 26.53 -11.54
C ASN A 172 20.70 25.73 -10.29
N ASP A 173 21.53 26.31 -9.42
CA ASP A 173 21.95 25.66 -8.18
C ASP A 173 20.79 25.60 -7.18
N THR A 174 19.95 26.64 -7.14
CA THR A 174 18.70 26.63 -6.36
C THR A 174 17.74 25.54 -6.86
N VAL A 175 17.51 25.45 -8.17
CA VAL A 175 16.64 24.43 -8.78
C VAL A 175 17.18 23.02 -8.52
N ASN A 176 18.49 22.82 -8.67
CA ASN A 176 19.13 21.54 -8.39
C ASN A 176 19.05 21.19 -6.90
N GLY A 177 19.24 22.16 -6.01
CA GLY A 177 19.08 21.98 -4.57
C GLY A 177 17.65 21.57 -4.20
N ILE A 178 16.64 22.25 -4.75
CA ILE A 178 15.23 21.91 -4.52
C ILE A 178 14.90 20.53 -5.09
N ARG A 179 15.43 20.19 -6.28
CA ARG A 179 15.22 18.85 -6.88
C ARG A 179 15.87 17.76 -6.05
N ASN A 180 17.08 17.97 -5.54
CA ASN A 180 17.78 17.02 -4.68
C ASN A 180 17.04 16.87 -3.34
N ALA A 181 16.64 17.97 -2.70
CA ALA A 181 15.83 17.94 -1.48
C ALA A 181 14.50 17.20 -1.69
N THR A 182 13.79 17.52 -2.78
CA THR A 182 12.54 16.85 -3.16
C THR A 182 12.78 15.37 -3.40
N GLY A 183 13.85 15.03 -4.13
CA GLY A 183 14.28 13.67 -4.36
C GLY A 183 14.59 12.92 -3.07
N ASP A 184 15.27 13.54 -2.11
CA ASP A 184 15.61 12.95 -0.82
C ASP A 184 14.40 12.76 0.10
N ILE A 185 13.47 13.71 0.13
CA ILE A 185 12.20 13.57 0.86
C ILE A 185 11.36 12.45 0.24
N VAL A 186 11.25 12.43 -1.09
CA VAL A 186 10.55 11.37 -1.83
C VAL A 186 11.26 10.02 -1.64
N ASN A 187 12.59 10.01 -1.61
CA ASN A 187 13.38 8.80 -1.39
C ASN A 187 13.33 8.32 0.06
N GLY A 188 13.17 9.24 1.03
CA GLY A 188 12.85 8.93 2.41
C GLY A 188 11.48 8.25 2.55
N PHE A 189 10.50 8.63 1.72
CA PHE A 189 9.26 7.84 1.55
C PHE A 189 9.52 6.51 0.83
N ASN A 190 10.45 6.48 -0.12
CA ASN A 190 10.87 5.25 -0.80
C ASN A 190 11.61 4.26 0.12
N ALA A 191 12.24 4.66 1.22
CA ALA A 191 12.73 3.67 2.20
C ALA A 191 11.59 2.85 2.86
N LYS A 192 10.34 3.32 2.73
CA LYS A 192 9.09 2.65 3.13
C LYS A 192 8.30 2.12 1.89
N GLU A 193 8.97 1.91 0.74
CA GLU A 193 8.41 2.12 -0.63
C GLU A 193 7.18 1.33 -1.05
N VAL A 194 6.96 0.11 -0.59
CA VAL A 194 5.89 -0.69 -1.23
C VAL A 194 4.53 -0.29 -0.68
N GLY A 195 4.42 0.06 0.60
CA GLY A 195 3.13 0.31 1.24
C GLY A 195 2.47 1.64 0.86
N VAL A 196 3.26 2.69 0.61
CA VAL A 196 2.73 4.06 0.44
C VAL A 196 2.20 4.29 -0.97
N ARG A 197 2.91 3.85 -2.01
CA ARG A 197 2.42 3.89 -3.40
C ARG A 197 1.20 2.99 -3.58
N ILE A 198 1.22 1.80 -2.99
CA ILE A 198 0.05 0.91 -2.93
C ILE A 198 -1.11 1.63 -2.24
N PHE A 199 -0.90 2.30 -1.11
CA PHE A 199 -1.97 3.00 -0.41
C PHE A 199 -2.56 4.16 -1.22
N GLU A 200 -1.74 4.92 -1.95
CA GLU A 200 -2.20 5.98 -2.85
C GLU A 200 -3.03 5.42 -4.02
N ASP A 201 -2.56 4.34 -4.65
CA ASP A 201 -3.28 3.64 -5.70
C ASP A 201 -4.62 3.07 -5.19
N PHE A 202 -4.63 2.50 -3.99
CA PHE A 202 -5.83 2.00 -3.31
C PHE A 202 -6.77 3.14 -2.92
N ALA A 203 -6.28 4.24 -2.37
CA ALA A 203 -7.08 5.38 -1.92
C ALA A 203 -7.71 6.14 -3.11
N SER A 204 -7.04 6.17 -4.26
CA SER A 204 -7.61 6.68 -5.50
C SER A 204 -8.64 5.72 -6.11
N SER A 205 -8.38 4.39 -6.05
CA SER A 205 -9.15 3.39 -6.78
C SER A 205 -10.17 2.60 -5.95
N TRP A 206 -10.34 2.90 -4.65
CA TRP A 206 -11.14 2.07 -3.74
C TRP A 206 -12.58 1.84 -4.21
N GLN A 207 -13.20 2.87 -4.81
CA GLN A 207 -14.57 2.76 -5.35
C GLN A 207 -14.65 1.79 -6.52
N TRP A 208 -13.66 1.84 -7.43
CA TRP A 208 -13.57 0.92 -8.56
C TRP A 208 -13.26 -0.51 -8.13
N ILE A 209 -12.42 -0.69 -7.11
CA ILE A 209 -12.13 -2.00 -6.52
C ILE A 209 -13.40 -2.60 -5.92
N ILE A 210 -14.15 -1.83 -5.12
CA ILE A 210 -15.42 -2.30 -4.54
C ILE A 210 -16.44 -2.60 -5.66
N ALA A 211 -16.56 -1.73 -6.67
CA ALA A 211 -17.46 -1.96 -7.79
C ALA A 211 -17.11 -3.25 -8.55
N ALA A 212 -15.82 -3.48 -8.84
CA ALA A 212 -15.36 -4.70 -9.50
C ALA A 212 -15.62 -5.96 -8.66
N LEU A 213 -15.39 -5.89 -7.34
CA LEU A 213 -15.69 -6.99 -6.42
C LEU A 213 -17.19 -7.31 -6.38
N VAL A 214 -18.05 -6.29 -6.33
CA VAL A 214 -19.50 -6.47 -6.36
C VAL A 214 -19.97 -7.05 -7.70
N ILE A 215 -19.44 -6.56 -8.83
CA ILE A 215 -19.75 -7.10 -10.16
C ILE A 215 -19.32 -8.57 -10.24
N ALA A 216 -18.09 -8.90 -9.82
CA ALA A 216 -17.60 -10.27 -9.81
C ALA A 216 -18.46 -11.20 -8.93
N MET A 217 -18.93 -10.70 -7.79
CA MET A 217 -19.84 -11.43 -6.91
C MET A 217 -21.20 -11.68 -7.56
N VAL A 218 -21.79 -10.68 -8.22
CA VAL A 218 -23.08 -10.82 -8.93
C VAL A 218 -22.95 -11.78 -10.10
N VAL A 219 -21.89 -11.64 -10.91
CA VAL A 219 -21.61 -12.55 -12.03
C VAL A 219 -21.43 -13.98 -11.54
N SER A 220 -20.70 -14.17 -10.43
CA SER A 220 -20.50 -15.49 -9.81
C SER A 220 -21.83 -16.07 -9.30
N PHE A 221 -22.68 -15.27 -8.65
CA PHE A 221 -24.00 -15.71 -8.20
C PHE A 221 -24.91 -16.07 -9.37
N LEU A 222 -24.92 -15.25 -10.43
CA LEU A 222 -25.66 -15.51 -11.66
C LEU A 222 -25.17 -16.79 -12.34
N PHE A 223 -23.86 -17.01 -12.39
CA PHE A 223 -23.27 -18.26 -12.92
C PHE A 223 -23.74 -19.49 -12.12
N LEU A 224 -23.72 -19.41 -10.78
CA LEU A 224 -24.20 -20.51 -9.94
C LEU A 224 -25.71 -20.76 -10.10
N LEU A 225 -26.51 -19.70 -10.34
CA LEU A 225 -27.92 -19.85 -10.68
C LEU A 225 -28.12 -20.49 -12.06
N LEU A 226 -27.31 -20.13 -13.06
CA LEU A 226 -27.39 -20.72 -14.42
C LEU A 226 -27.04 -22.21 -14.42
N LEU A 227 -26.06 -22.62 -13.60
CA LEU A 227 -25.72 -24.03 -13.40
C LEU A 227 -26.91 -24.88 -12.89
N ARG A 228 -27.91 -24.27 -12.26
CA ARG A 228 -29.12 -24.96 -11.81
C ARG A 228 -30.03 -25.35 -12.96
N PHE A 229 -30.31 -24.41 -13.86
CA PHE A 229 -31.39 -24.58 -14.83
C PHE A 229 -30.92 -25.32 -16.08
N ILE A 230 -29.64 -25.18 -16.45
CA ILE A 230 -29.15 -25.70 -17.74
C ILE A 230 -27.68 -26.15 -17.67
N ALA A 231 -27.30 -26.89 -16.62
CA ALA A 231 -25.92 -27.34 -16.40
C ALA A 231 -25.24 -27.97 -17.65
N PRO A 232 -25.90 -28.86 -18.42
CA PRO A 232 -25.30 -29.42 -19.64
C PRO A 232 -25.07 -28.38 -20.74
N VAL A 233 -26.02 -27.46 -20.94
CA VAL A 233 -25.90 -26.40 -21.95
C VAL A 233 -24.81 -25.40 -21.55
N MET A 234 -24.71 -25.07 -20.26
CA MET A 234 -23.66 -24.19 -19.74
C MET A 234 -22.26 -24.72 -20.07
N VAL A 235 -22.02 -26.02 -19.88
CA VAL A 235 -20.72 -26.64 -20.22
C VAL A 235 -20.41 -26.49 -21.72
N TRP A 236 -21.39 -26.74 -22.60
CA TRP A 236 -21.20 -26.55 -24.04
C TRP A 236 -20.98 -25.09 -24.42
N VAL A 237 -21.73 -24.15 -23.83
CA VAL A 237 -21.55 -22.71 -24.05
C VAL A 237 -20.15 -22.27 -23.63
N LEU A 238 -19.62 -22.77 -22.52
CA LEU A 238 -18.25 -22.47 -22.09
C LEU A 238 -17.21 -23.06 -23.04
N ILE A 239 -17.38 -24.32 -23.48
CA ILE A 239 -16.48 -24.95 -24.45
C ILE A 239 -16.46 -24.16 -25.76
N PHE A 240 -17.63 -23.90 -26.35
CA PHE A 240 -17.74 -23.13 -27.59
C PHE A 240 -17.28 -21.68 -27.39
N GLY A 241 -17.54 -21.08 -26.23
CA GLY A 241 -17.12 -19.73 -25.89
C GLY A 241 -15.60 -19.58 -25.85
N VAL A 242 -14.90 -20.52 -25.19
CA VAL A 242 -13.43 -20.52 -25.15
C VAL A 242 -12.84 -20.70 -26.55
N LEU A 243 -13.37 -21.63 -27.35
CA LEU A 243 -12.96 -21.82 -28.75
C LEU A 243 -13.24 -20.59 -29.61
N ALA A 244 -14.39 -19.94 -29.43
CA ALA A 244 -14.76 -18.73 -30.17
C ALA A 244 -13.84 -17.55 -29.83
N VAL A 245 -13.52 -17.35 -28.55
CA VAL A 245 -12.58 -16.31 -28.11
C VAL A 245 -11.17 -16.60 -28.62
N GLY A 246 -10.71 -17.86 -28.58
CA GLY A 246 -9.43 -18.29 -29.15
C GLY A 246 -9.36 -18.02 -30.66
N ALA A 247 -10.38 -18.45 -31.41
CA ALA A 247 -10.49 -18.21 -32.86
C ALA A 247 -10.56 -16.71 -33.19
N TYR A 248 -11.30 -15.91 -32.41
CA TYR A 248 -11.33 -14.46 -32.56
C TYR A 248 -9.95 -13.84 -32.28
N GLY A 249 -9.23 -14.31 -31.27
CA GLY A 249 -7.86 -13.88 -30.98
C GLY A 249 -6.90 -14.16 -32.14
N ILE A 250 -6.99 -15.35 -32.76
CA ILE A 250 -6.20 -15.69 -33.96
C ILE A 250 -6.55 -14.76 -35.12
N TYR A 251 -7.85 -14.53 -35.37
CA TYR A 251 -8.31 -13.60 -36.41
C TYR A 251 -7.82 -12.17 -36.16
N HIS A 252 -7.94 -11.68 -34.92
CA HIS A 252 -7.49 -10.34 -34.54
C HIS A 252 -5.97 -10.19 -34.70
N CYS A 253 -5.18 -11.20 -34.30
CA CYS A 253 -3.73 -11.18 -34.51
C CYS A 253 -3.36 -11.20 -35.99
N TRP A 254 -4.11 -11.93 -36.83
CA TRP A 254 -3.91 -11.91 -38.28
C TRP A 254 -4.23 -10.55 -38.89
N TRP A 255 -5.36 -9.95 -38.49
CA TRP A 255 -5.78 -8.62 -38.94
C TRP A 255 -4.72 -7.55 -38.59
N GLU A 256 -4.24 -7.55 -37.35
CA GLU A 256 -3.27 -6.57 -36.90
C GLU A 256 -1.88 -6.80 -37.51
N TYR A 257 -1.50 -8.07 -37.73
CA TYR A 257 -0.30 -8.42 -38.49
C TYR A 257 -0.35 -7.85 -39.93
N ASP A 258 -1.49 -7.97 -40.60
CA ASP A 258 -1.66 -7.42 -41.95
C ASP A 258 -1.63 -5.89 -41.95
N ASN A 259 -2.25 -5.26 -40.95
CA ASN A 259 -2.24 -3.81 -40.80
C ASN A 259 -0.83 -3.22 -40.62
N TYR A 260 0.04 -3.92 -39.87
CA TYR A 260 1.45 -3.56 -39.70
C TYR A 260 2.41 -4.21 -40.72
N SER A 261 1.89 -4.91 -41.74
CA SER A 261 2.69 -5.60 -42.76
C SER A 261 3.62 -4.64 -43.52
N LYS A 262 3.17 -3.40 -43.74
CA LYS A 262 3.91 -2.32 -44.43
C LYS A 262 4.88 -1.55 -43.55
N SER A 263 4.92 -1.83 -42.25
CA SER A 263 5.81 -1.15 -41.30
C SER A 263 7.25 -1.66 -41.42
N THR A 264 8.21 -0.74 -41.39
CA THR A 264 9.65 -0.99 -41.52
C THR A 264 10.36 -1.24 -40.18
N VAL A 265 9.68 -1.10 -39.05
CA VAL A 265 10.27 -1.27 -37.71
C VAL A 265 10.32 -2.75 -37.36
N SER A 266 11.51 -3.25 -37.00
CA SER A 266 11.76 -4.64 -36.59
C SER A 266 11.99 -4.76 -35.08
N ILE A 267 11.83 -5.97 -34.49
CA ILE A 267 12.13 -6.17 -33.05
C ILE A 267 13.60 -5.88 -32.75
N THR A 268 14.52 -6.07 -33.70
CA THR A 268 15.95 -5.81 -33.51
C THR A 268 16.31 -4.33 -33.40
N ASP A 269 15.49 -3.44 -33.95
CA ASP A 269 15.69 -1.99 -33.85
C ASP A 269 15.23 -1.43 -32.49
N ILE A 270 14.35 -2.16 -31.82
CA ILE A 270 13.73 -1.79 -30.56
C ILE A 270 14.47 -2.53 -29.47
N GLY A 271 15.43 -1.86 -28.81
CA GLY A 271 16.15 -2.44 -27.67
C GLY A 271 15.20 -2.94 -26.56
N PHE A 272 15.75 -3.60 -25.53
CA PHE A 272 14.95 -4.02 -24.37
C PHE A 272 14.35 -2.80 -23.66
N THR A 273 13.06 -2.58 -23.87
CA THR A 273 12.25 -1.55 -23.23
C THR A 273 11.23 -2.21 -22.30
N THR A 274 10.81 -1.53 -21.24
CA THR A 274 9.75 -2.02 -20.34
C THR A 274 8.36 -1.59 -20.79
N ASP A 275 8.25 -0.77 -21.84
CA ASP A 275 6.96 -0.30 -22.35
C ASP A 275 6.35 -1.32 -23.33
N PHE A 276 5.33 -2.04 -22.87
CA PHE A 276 4.62 -3.06 -23.64
C PHE A 276 3.95 -2.51 -24.91
N LYS A 277 3.61 -1.22 -24.94
CA LYS A 277 2.98 -0.59 -26.11
C LYS A 277 3.91 -0.56 -27.32
N VAL A 278 5.21 -0.44 -27.09
CA VAL A 278 6.21 -0.41 -28.17
C VAL A 278 6.27 -1.76 -28.87
N TYR A 279 6.19 -2.86 -28.12
CA TYR A 279 6.13 -4.21 -28.69
C TYR A 279 4.85 -4.47 -29.48
N LEU A 280 3.71 -3.87 -29.10
CA LEU A 280 2.44 -4.01 -29.83
C LEU A 280 2.41 -3.27 -31.18
N GLN A 281 3.38 -2.40 -31.48
CA GLN A 281 3.48 -1.69 -32.76
C GLN A 281 4.31 -2.44 -33.82
N VAL A 282 4.82 -3.62 -33.48
CA VAL A 282 5.73 -4.40 -34.32
C VAL A 282 5.01 -5.56 -34.96
N LYS A 283 5.17 -5.79 -36.27
CA LYS A 283 4.49 -6.91 -36.94
C LYS A 283 4.94 -8.29 -36.45
N GLU A 284 6.21 -8.43 -36.05
CA GLU A 284 6.78 -9.72 -35.61
C GLU A 284 6.17 -10.21 -34.29
N THR A 285 5.71 -9.30 -33.41
CA THR A 285 5.03 -9.69 -32.16
C THR A 285 3.63 -10.23 -32.44
N TRP A 286 2.89 -9.61 -33.36
CA TRP A 286 1.59 -10.12 -33.83
C TRP A 286 1.71 -11.47 -34.53
N LEU A 287 2.77 -11.68 -35.33
CA LEU A 287 3.06 -12.99 -35.92
C LEU A 287 3.36 -14.05 -34.85
N ALA A 288 4.17 -13.71 -33.84
CA ALA A 288 4.47 -14.61 -32.74
C ALA A 288 3.20 -14.98 -31.94
N PHE A 289 2.35 -14.00 -31.60
CA PHE A 289 1.06 -14.25 -30.95
C PHE A 289 0.13 -15.11 -31.80
N LEU A 290 0.06 -14.88 -33.11
CA LEU A 290 -0.73 -15.69 -34.02
C LEU A 290 -0.30 -17.16 -33.99
N ILE A 291 1.01 -17.44 -34.09
CA ILE A 291 1.54 -18.81 -34.05
C ILE A 291 1.24 -19.45 -32.69
N ILE A 292 1.51 -18.75 -31.58
CA ILE A 292 1.29 -19.27 -30.22
C ILE A 292 -0.21 -19.58 -30.01
N LEU A 293 -1.10 -18.63 -30.31
CA LEU A 293 -2.55 -18.84 -30.15
C LEU A 293 -3.06 -19.97 -31.05
N SER A 294 -2.55 -20.10 -32.27
CA SER A 294 -2.92 -21.20 -33.18
C SER A 294 -2.49 -22.57 -32.64
N VAL A 295 -1.29 -22.67 -32.07
CA VAL A 295 -0.80 -23.92 -31.46
C VAL A 295 -1.62 -24.26 -30.20
N VAL A 296 -1.87 -23.27 -29.33
CA VAL A 296 -2.67 -23.46 -28.12
C VAL A 296 -4.10 -23.89 -28.46
N GLU A 297 -4.75 -23.22 -29.41
CA GLU A 297 -6.09 -23.56 -29.88
C GLU A 297 -6.12 -24.96 -30.51
N GLY A 298 -5.11 -25.32 -31.30
CA GLY A 298 -4.97 -26.66 -31.88
C GLY A 298 -4.83 -27.75 -30.82
N ILE A 299 -4.02 -27.52 -29.78
CA ILE A 299 -3.91 -28.43 -28.63
C ILE A 299 -5.25 -28.52 -27.89
N LEU A 300 -5.93 -27.39 -27.65
CA LEU A 300 -7.20 -27.34 -26.96
C LEU A 300 -8.27 -28.14 -27.72
N LEU A 301 -8.43 -27.92 -29.03
CA LEU A 301 -9.31 -28.70 -29.89
C LEU A 301 -8.98 -30.19 -29.86
N LEU A 302 -7.71 -30.55 -29.97
CA LEU A 302 -7.26 -31.92 -29.93
C LEU A 302 -7.61 -32.59 -28.58
N THR A 303 -7.37 -31.91 -27.46
CA THR A 303 -7.76 -32.41 -26.14
C THR A 303 -9.27 -32.57 -26.00
N LEU A 304 -10.08 -31.64 -26.51
CA LEU A 304 -11.55 -31.74 -26.48
C LEU A 304 -12.06 -32.95 -27.29
N ILE A 305 -11.47 -33.21 -28.46
CA ILE A 305 -11.83 -34.35 -29.30
C ILE A 305 -11.50 -35.67 -28.60
N PHE A 306 -10.27 -35.79 -28.05
CA PHE A 306 -9.83 -37.02 -27.38
C PHE A 306 -10.55 -37.26 -26.04
N LEU A 307 -10.88 -36.20 -25.31
CA LEU A 307 -11.53 -36.29 -24.00
C LEU A 307 -13.07 -36.25 -24.08
N ARG A 308 -13.66 -36.31 -25.27
CA ARG A 308 -15.13 -36.24 -25.47
C ARG A 308 -15.93 -37.18 -24.55
N THR A 309 -15.44 -38.40 -24.35
CA THR A 309 -16.09 -39.40 -23.47
C THR A 309 -15.99 -38.99 -22.01
N ARG A 310 -14.85 -38.45 -21.58
CA ARG A 310 -14.67 -37.90 -20.23
C ARG A 310 -15.50 -36.65 -20.00
N ILE A 311 -15.67 -35.79 -21.00
CA ILE A 311 -16.52 -34.60 -20.93
C ILE A 311 -17.98 -34.99 -20.69
N LEU A 312 -18.49 -36.02 -21.36
CA LEU A 312 -19.85 -36.53 -21.13
C LEU A 312 -20.03 -37.05 -19.69
N ILE A 313 -19.04 -37.76 -19.15
CA ILE A 313 -19.05 -38.20 -17.75
C ILE A 313 -19.04 -36.99 -16.81
N ALA A 314 -18.20 -35.98 -17.08
CA ALA A 314 -18.14 -34.76 -16.30
C ALA A 314 -19.47 -33.97 -16.32
N ILE A 315 -20.14 -33.89 -17.48
CA ILE A 315 -21.47 -33.29 -17.60
C ILE A 315 -22.47 -34.04 -16.72
N ALA A 316 -22.47 -35.37 -16.73
CA ALA A 316 -23.34 -36.16 -15.87
C ALA A 316 -23.06 -35.92 -14.37
N LEU A 317 -21.80 -35.81 -13.97
CA LEU A 317 -21.41 -35.49 -12.58
C LEU A 317 -21.86 -34.08 -12.15
N ILE A 318 -21.69 -33.08 -13.01
CA ILE A 318 -22.15 -31.71 -12.77
C ILE A 318 -23.68 -31.69 -12.67
N GLN A 319 -24.37 -32.45 -13.53
CA GLN A 319 -25.83 -32.56 -13.51
C GLN A 319 -26.32 -33.14 -12.18
N GLU A 320 -25.72 -34.23 -11.68
CA GLU A 320 -26.10 -34.79 -10.38
C GLU A 320 -25.79 -33.83 -9.20
N SER A 321 -24.65 -33.15 -9.26
CA SER A 321 -24.29 -32.13 -8.27
C SER A 321 -25.27 -30.95 -8.26
N SER A 322 -25.72 -30.51 -9.44
CA SER A 322 -26.69 -29.41 -9.59
C SER A 322 -28.06 -29.75 -8.97
N LYS A 323 -28.48 -31.01 -8.99
CA LYS A 323 -29.71 -31.47 -8.31
C LYS A 323 -29.61 -31.30 -6.81
N ALA A 324 -28.47 -31.68 -6.21
CA ALA A 324 -28.22 -31.51 -4.78
C ALA A 324 -28.28 -30.03 -4.38
N VAL A 325 -27.63 -29.15 -5.15
CA VAL A 325 -27.65 -27.70 -4.94
C VAL A 325 -29.07 -27.14 -5.08
N SER A 326 -29.89 -27.66 -6.01
CA SER A 326 -31.29 -27.24 -6.16
C SER A 326 -32.17 -27.58 -4.95
N HIS A 327 -31.88 -28.67 -4.23
CA HIS A 327 -32.58 -29.01 -2.99
C HIS A 327 -32.09 -28.23 -1.77
N MET A 328 -30.88 -27.67 -1.83
CA MET A 328 -30.26 -26.91 -0.73
C MET A 328 -29.83 -25.51 -1.20
N MET A 329 -30.81 -24.70 -1.60
CA MET A 329 -30.59 -23.38 -2.19
C MET A 329 -29.71 -22.43 -1.36
N SER A 330 -29.70 -22.59 -0.03
CA SER A 330 -28.84 -21.80 0.86
C SER A 330 -27.34 -21.95 0.53
N THR A 331 -26.92 -23.09 -0.01
CA THR A 331 -25.51 -23.35 -0.39
C THR A 331 -24.98 -22.38 -1.44
N LEU A 332 -25.85 -21.82 -2.29
CA LEU A 332 -25.49 -20.79 -3.29
C LEU A 332 -25.07 -19.46 -2.67
N PHE A 333 -25.54 -19.16 -1.46
CA PHE A 333 -25.18 -17.94 -0.73
C PHE A 333 -23.91 -18.11 0.11
N TYR A 334 -23.40 -19.33 0.25
CA TYR A 334 -22.24 -19.59 1.07
C TYR A 334 -20.95 -18.88 0.60
N PRO A 335 -20.67 -18.73 -0.71
CA PRO A 335 -19.54 -17.92 -1.18
C PRO A 335 -19.58 -16.47 -0.67
N LEU A 336 -20.76 -15.88 -0.46
CA LEU A 336 -20.89 -14.55 0.15
C LEU A 336 -20.43 -14.57 1.61
N VAL A 337 -20.78 -15.62 2.37
CA VAL A 337 -20.31 -15.79 3.76
C VAL A 337 -18.78 -15.92 3.78
N THR A 338 -18.21 -16.73 2.90
CA THR A 338 -16.74 -16.86 2.77
C THR A 338 -16.09 -15.52 2.42
N PHE A 339 -16.66 -14.77 1.47
CA PHE A 339 -16.15 -13.45 1.10
C PHE A 339 -16.14 -12.49 2.29
N VAL A 340 -17.25 -12.39 3.04
CA VAL A 340 -17.33 -11.54 4.23
C VAL A 340 -16.28 -11.95 5.27
N LEU A 341 -16.11 -13.25 5.53
CA LEU A 341 -15.09 -13.75 6.47
C LEU A 341 -13.66 -13.43 6.02
N LEU A 342 -13.37 -13.51 4.72
CA LEU A 342 -12.05 -13.13 4.19
C LEU A 342 -11.79 -11.62 4.31
N VAL A 343 -12.80 -10.77 4.05
CA VAL A 343 -12.69 -9.32 4.27
C VAL A 343 -12.40 -9.02 5.74
N VAL A 344 -13.04 -9.74 6.67
CA VAL A 344 -12.74 -9.64 8.11
C VAL A 344 -11.28 -10.03 8.40
N CYS A 345 -10.77 -11.15 7.87
CA CYS A 345 -9.35 -11.53 8.05
C CYS A 345 -8.40 -10.44 7.50
N VAL A 346 -8.66 -9.90 6.31
CA VAL A 346 -7.82 -8.87 5.67
C VAL A 346 -7.82 -7.57 6.47
N THR A 347 -9.00 -7.11 6.88
CA THR A 347 -9.13 -5.88 7.68
C THR A 347 -8.47 -6.02 9.05
N TYR A 348 -8.68 -7.14 9.73
CA TYR A 348 -8.03 -7.43 11.02
C TYR A 348 -6.50 -7.46 10.90
N TRP A 349 -5.97 -8.12 9.87
CA TRP A 349 -4.54 -8.14 9.59
C TRP A 349 -3.99 -6.73 9.30
N GLY A 350 -4.67 -5.97 8.43
CA GLY A 350 -4.23 -4.63 8.03
C GLY A 350 -4.21 -3.64 9.19
N ILE A 351 -5.26 -3.64 10.01
CA ILE A 351 -5.32 -2.83 11.25
C ILE A 351 -4.18 -3.24 12.18
N THR A 352 -4.02 -4.53 12.44
CA THR A 352 -2.96 -5.02 13.34
C THR A 352 -1.57 -4.67 12.83
N ALA A 353 -1.32 -4.80 11.52
CA ALA A 353 -0.06 -4.41 10.89
C ALA A 353 0.23 -2.92 11.05
N LEU A 354 -0.79 -2.07 10.89
CA LEU A 354 -0.69 -0.62 11.05
C LEU A 354 -0.40 -0.22 12.51
N TYR A 355 -1.10 -0.82 13.47
CA TYR A 355 -0.87 -0.59 14.90
C TYR A 355 0.51 -1.08 15.34
N LEU A 356 0.96 -2.24 14.86
CA LEU A 356 2.33 -2.71 15.07
C LEU A 356 3.33 -1.70 14.49
N ALA A 357 3.17 -1.28 13.24
CA ALA A 357 4.08 -0.35 12.57
C ALA A 357 4.16 1.04 13.23
N THR A 358 3.13 1.41 13.98
CA THR A 358 3.05 2.68 14.74
C THR A 358 3.31 2.52 16.22
N SER A 359 3.63 1.30 16.69
CA SER A 359 3.87 1.03 18.11
C SER A 359 5.19 1.66 18.57
N GLY A 360 5.12 2.48 19.62
CA GLY A 360 6.30 3.14 20.20
C GLY A 360 6.02 4.55 20.70
N ILE A 361 6.78 4.97 21.72
CA ILE A 361 6.69 6.35 22.24
C ILE A 361 7.52 7.25 21.30
N PRO A 362 6.99 8.39 20.83
CA PRO A 362 7.76 9.31 20.00
C PRO A 362 8.91 9.93 20.81
N VAL A 363 10.14 9.85 20.27
CA VAL A 363 11.33 10.46 20.88
C VAL A 363 11.66 11.74 20.13
N TYR A 364 11.62 12.86 20.85
CA TYR A 364 12.05 14.16 20.35
C TYR A 364 13.43 14.50 20.92
N LYS A 365 14.26 15.14 20.11
CA LYS A 365 15.59 15.61 20.53
C LYS A 365 15.78 17.08 20.19
N VAL A 366 16.61 17.73 21.01
CA VAL A 366 16.99 19.13 20.80
C VAL A 366 18.06 19.21 19.72
N VAL A 367 17.82 19.98 18.67
CA VAL A 367 18.77 20.24 17.59
C VAL A 367 18.93 21.74 17.36
N ALA A 368 20.13 22.17 16.96
CA ALA A 368 20.36 23.53 16.47
C ALA A 368 20.14 23.55 14.95
N LEU A 369 19.17 24.34 14.48
CA LEU A 369 18.88 24.49 13.05
C LEU A 369 19.91 25.36 12.33
N ASN A 370 20.59 26.22 13.08
CA ASN A 370 21.70 27.04 12.61
C ASN A 370 22.84 26.95 13.63
N SER A 371 23.81 26.07 13.37
CA SER A 371 24.92 25.79 14.28
C SER A 371 26.04 26.83 14.22
N THR A 372 26.06 27.68 13.18
CA THR A 372 27.05 28.75 12.98
C THR A 372 26.68 30.04 13.71
N GLN A 373 25.47 30.13 14.26
CA GLN A 373 24.98 31.26 15.04
C GLN A 373 25.28 31.06 16.53
N ASP A 374 25.80 32.08 17.20
CA ASP A 374 25.92 32.24 18.67
C ASP A 374 26.06 30.95 19.50
N ASN A 375 27.26 30.38 19.60
CA ASN A 375 27.59 29.19 20.43
C ASN A 375 26.66 27.96 20.27
N CYS A 376 25.69 27.95 19.35
CA CYS A 376 24.70 26.89 19.12
C CYS A 376 25.32 25.56 18.70
N GLY A 377 26.58 25.57 18.24
CA GLY A 377 27.36 24.37 17.94
C GLY A 377 27.58 23.43 19.14
N GLN A 378 27.28 23.86 20.37
CA GLN A 378 27.35 23.00 21.57
C GLN A 378 26.19 21.99 21.67
N ILE A 379 25.12 22.14 20.87
CA ILE A 379 23.98 21.21 20.87
C ILE A 379 24.34 19.95 20.07
N SER A 380 24.60 18.86 20.79
CA SER A 380 25.04 17.57 20.23
C SER A 380 23.91 16.72 19.63
N GLY A 381 22.65 17.15 19.73
CA GLY A 381 21.52 16.38 19.19
C GLY A 381 21.19 15.10 19.97
N ASN A 382 21.73 14.91 21.18
CA ASN A 382 21.53 13.68 21.96
C ASN A 382 20.56 13.82 23.15
N VAL A 383 20.20 15.05 23.51
CA VAL A 383 19.29 15.34 24.64
C VAL A 383 17.84 15.20 24.18
N THR A 384 17.03 14.45 24.94
CA THR A 384 15.59 14.32 24.68
C THR A 384 14.82 15.51 25.23
N CYS A 385 13.75 15.90 24.54
CA CYS A 385 12.91 17.03 24.93
C CYS A 385 11.43 16.67 24.78
N ASP A 386 10.57 17.45 25.43
CA ASP A 386 9.13 17.41 25.24
C ASP A 386 8.70 18.68 24.49
N PRO A 387 8.11 18.58 23.29
CA PRO A 387 7.75 19.73 22.48
C PRO A 387 6.76 20.69 23.16
N GLN A 388 5.96 20.22 24.12
CA GLN A 388 4.98 21.07 24.82
C GLN A 388 5.62 21.97 25.88
N THR A 389 6.69 21.53 26.52
CA THR A 389 7.37 22.27 27.59
C THR A 389 8.60 23.02 27.10
N PHE A 390 9.18 22.60 25.97
CA PHE A 390 10.41 23.16 25.41
C PHE A 390 10.33 24.67 25.14
N TYR A 391 9.22 25.17 24.58
CA TYR A 391 9.08 26.59 24.25
C TYR A 391 8.93 27.51 25.46
N ASN A 392 8.58 26.96 26.61
CA ASN A 392 8.45 27.71 27.87
C ASN A 392 9.71 27.60 28.74
N SER A 393 10.70 26.78 28.36
CA SER A 393 11.92 26.60 29.15
C SER A 393 12.97 27.63 28.78
N THR A 394 13.73 28.08 29.78
CA THR A 394 14.87 29.00 29.59
C THR A 394 16.18 28.27 29.28
N ASP A 395 16.18 26.93 29.24
CA ASP A 395 17.39 26.10 29.15
C ASP A 395 18.20 26.33 27.86
N TYR A 396 17.53 26.79 26.81
CA TYR A 396 18.12 27.06 25.50
C TYR A 396 17.94 28.51 25.04
N SER A 397 17.66 29.46 25.95
CA SER A 397 17.46 30.88 25.60
C SER A 397 18.69 31.53 24.96
N TRP A 398 19.87 30.95 25.18
CA TRP A 398 21.15 31.37 24.60
C TRP A 398 21.33 30.93 23.14
N CYS A 399 20.52 29.99 22.64
CA CYS A 399 20.54 29.54 21.25
C CYS A 399 19.14 29.70 20.61
N PRO A 400 18.88 30.82 19.92
CA PRO A 400 17.57 31.08 19.29
C PRO A 400 17.18 30.03 18.22
N SER A 401 18.16 29.32 17.65
CA SER A 401 17.97 28.29 16.62
C SER A 401 17.70 26.88 17.18
N ALA A 402 17.65 26.71 18.52
CA ALA A 402 17.37 25.43 19.15
C ALA A 402 15.90 25.02 18.97
N ARG A 403 15.64 23.81 18.49
CA ARG A 403 14.29 23.26 18.35
C ARG A 403 14.21 21.84 18.88
N CYS A 404 13.07 21.51 19.48
CA CYS A 404 12.72 20.15 19.85
C CYS A 404 12.04 19.47 18.66
N ILE A 405 12.76 18.59 17.96
CA ILE A 405 12.22 17.91 16.77
C ILE A 405 12.04 16.42 17.04
N PHE A 406 11.01 15.82 16.42
CA PHE A 406 10.85 14.38 16.43
C PHE A 406 11.98 13.74 15.62
N ILE A 407 12.58 12.66 16.14
CA ILE A 407 13.65 11.93 15.45
C ILE A 407 13.20 10.52 15.07
N LYS A 408 12.68 9.78 16.04
CA LYS A 408 12.28 8.37 15.86
C LYS A 408 11.34 7.94 16.98
N TYR A 409 10.66 6.82 16.80
CA TYR A 409 9.99 6.14 17.90
C TYR A 409 11.02 5.37 18.74
N ASN A 410 10.73 5.23 20.04
CA ASN A 410 11.58 4.49 20.94
C ASN A 410 11.57 2.99 20.59
N ASN A 411 12.76 2.42 20.39
CA ASN A 411 12.95 1.01 20.03
C ASN A 411 13.40 0.16 21.23
N GLU A 412 13.50 0.74 22.43
CA GLU A 412 14.08 0.08 23.61
C GLU A 412 13.11 -0.90 24.30
N GLY A 413 11.80 -0.76 24.07
CA GLY A 413 10.81 -1.68 24.64
C GLY A 413 10.89 -3.10 24.05
N LEU A 414 10.47 -4.09 24.84
CA LEU A 414 10.53 -5.52 24.46
C LEU A 414 9.72 -5.84 23.20
N LEU A 415 8.57 -5.16 23.03
CA LEU A 415 7.72 -5.26 21.84
C LEU A 415 8.41 -4.65 20.61
N GLN A 416 8.94 -3.43 20.77
CA GLN A 416 9.52 -2.62 19.69
C GLN A 416 10.84 -3.20 19.18
N ARG A 417 11.66 -3.81 20.06
CA ARG A 417 12.88 -4.52 19.65
C ARG A 417 12.60 -5.72 18.74
N ASN A 418 11.45 -6.36 18.93
CA ASN A 418 11.02 -7.53 18.16
C ASN A 418 9.96 -7.17 17.10
N LEU A 419 9.80 -5.90 16.75
CA LEU A 419 8.75 -5.43 15.85
C LEU A 419 8.75 -6.16 14.50
N PHE A 420 9.93 -6.37 13.93
CA PHE A 420 10.08 -7.11 12.67
C PHE A 420 9.55 -8.55 12.79
N ASN A 421 9.90 -9.24 13.89
CA ASN A 421 9.42 -10.60 14.14
C ASN A 421 7.89 -10.61 14.30
N LEU A 422 7.33 -9.64 15.02
CA LEU A 422 5.88 -9.51 15.21
C LEU A 422 5.13 -9.25 13.90
N GLN A 423 5.72 -8.49 12.97
CA GLN A 423 5.14 -8.31 11.64
C GLN A 423 5.18 -9.61 10.83
N ILE A 424 6.26 -10.41 10.93
CA ILE A 424 6.31 -11.75 10.33
C ILE A 424 5.23 -12.64 10.94
N TYR A 425 5.11 -12.67 12.26
CA TYR A 425 4.05 -13.44 12.94
C TYR A 425 2.65 -12.98 12.48
N ASN A 426 2.42 -11.68 12.28
CA ASN A 426 1.15 -11.15 11.78
C ASN A 426 0.85 -11.62 10.34
N VAL A 427 1.87 -11.72 9.47
CA VAL A 427 1.69 -12.28 8.11
C VAL A 427 1.39 -13.79 8.16
N VAL A 428 2.09 -14.54 9.01
CA VAL A 428 1.82 -15.98 9.20
C VAL A 428 0.41 -16.20 9.75
N ALA A 429 -0.01 -15.39 10.72
CA ALA A 429 -1.35 -15.38 11.28
C ALA A 429 -2.42 -15.12 10.21
N PHE A 430 -2.17 -14.17 9.32
CA PHE A 430 -3.07 -13.83 8.22
C PHE A 430 -3.24 -14.98 7.24
N LEU A 431 -2.14 -15.59 6.79
CA LEU A 431 -2.21 -16.79 5.93
C LEU A 431 -2.99 -17.90 6.62
N TRP A 432 -2.82 -18.06 7.94
CA TRP A 432 -3.53 -19.08 8.69
C TRP A 432 -5.03 -18.80 8.80
N CYS A 433 -5.43 -17.56 9.05
CA CYS A 433 -6.83 -17.12 9.05
C CYS A 433 -7.51 -17.42 7.69
N ILE A 434 -6.84 -17.09 6.58
CA ILE A 434 -7.37 -17.36 5.24
C ILE A 434 -7.58 -18.85 5.02
N ASN A 435 -6.56 -19.68 5.28
CA ASN A 435 -6.67 -21.12 5.09
C ASN A 435 -7.73 -21.75 6.01
N PHE A 436 -7.87 -21.23 7.23
CA PHE A 436 -8.92 -21.64 8.15
C PHE A 436 -10.33 -21.32 7.62
N VAL A 437 -10.56 -20.10 7.13
CA VAL A 437 -11.84 -19.69 6.53
C VAL A 437 -12.18 -20.55 5.31
N ILE A 438 -11.19 -20.86 4.46
CA ILE A 438 -11.39 -21.76 3.30
C ILE A 438 -11.73 -23.19 3.77
N ALA A 439 -11.02 -23.71 4.77
CA ALA A 439 -11.28 -25.05 5.31
C ALA A 439 -12.66 -25.15 6.00
N LEU A 440 -13.04 -24.15 6.79
CA LEU A 440 -14.39 -23.99 7.33
C LEU A 440 -15.42 -23.96 6.19
N GLY A 441 -15.06 -23.28 5.11
CA GLY A 441 -15.72 -23.27 3.82
C GLY A 441 -16.13 -24.67 3.33
N GLN A 442 -15.10 -25.44 3.00
CA GLN A 442 -15.16 -26.79 2.47
C GLN A 442 -15.92 -27.75 3.40
N CYS A 443 -15.61 -27.73 4.70
CA CYS A 443 -16.21 -28.65 5.67
C CYS A 443 -17.71 -28.39 5.89
N THR A 444 -18.13 -27.12 5.91
CA THR A 444 -19.54 -26.74 6.02
C THR A 444 -20.35 -27.22 4.82
N LEU A 445 -19.84 -27.00 3.59
CA LEU A 445 -20.49 -27.46 2.38
C LEU A 445 -20.55 -28.99 2.33
N ALA A 446 -19.45 -29.68 2.64
CA ALA A 446 -19.41 -31.13 2.72
C ALA A 446 -20.46 -31.68 3.72
N GLY A 447 -20.58 -31.05 4.89
CA GLY A 447 -21.59 -31.40 5.88
C GLY A 447 -23.04 -31.18 5.42
N ALA A 448 -23.29 -30.12 4.64
CA ALA A 448 -24.60 -29.85 4.05
C ALA A 448 -24.91 -30.89 2.95
N PHE A 449 -23.99 -31.13 2.02
CA PHE A 449 -24.19 -32.12 0.95
C PHE A 449 -24.32 -33.54 1.46
N ALA A 450 -23.61 -33.90 2.54
CA ALA A 450 -23.79 -35.19 3.20
C ALA A 450 -25.24 -35.38 3.67
N SER A 451 -25.87 -34.35 4.24
CA SER A 451 -27.28 -34.45 4.66
C SER A 451 -28.25 -34.71 3.50
N TYR A 452 -27.93 -34.24 2.29
CA TYR A 452 -28.71 -34.53 1.09
C TYR A 452 -28.47 -35.95 0.57
N TYR A 453 -27.20 -36.37 0.42
CA TYR A 453 -26.90 -37.68 -0.15
C TYR A 453 -27.42 -38.83 0.74
N TRP A 454 -27.36 -38.65 2.07
CA TRP A 454 -27.83 -39.63 3.05
C TRP A 454 -29.31 -39.50 3.44
N ALA A 455 -30.07 -38.59 2.81
CA ALA A 455 -31.53 -38.54 2.95
C ALA A 455 -32.18 -39.62 2.07
N PHE A 456 -32.87 -40.61 2.68
CA PHE A 456 -33.49 -41.71 1.95
C PHE A 456 -34.74 -41.26 1.18
N SER A 457 -35.60 -40.45 1.80
CA SER A 457 -36.76 -39.81 1.17
C SER A 457 -36.51 -38.31 0.96
N LYS A 458 -36.35 -37.91 -0.31
CA LYS A 458 -36.10 -36.50 -0.69
C LYS A 458 -37.43 -35.88 -1.18
N PRO A 459 -37.86 -34.69 -0.69
CA PRO A 459 -37.14 -33.77 0.19
C PRO A 459 -37.43 -33.92 1.70
N SER A 460 -38.28 -34.85 2.13
CA SER A 460 -38.77 -34.95 3.52
C SER A 460 -37.68 -35.16 4.58
N ASP A 461 -36.65 -35.94 4.27
CA ASP A 461 -35.56 -36.26 5.21
C ASP A 461 -34.40 -35.24 5.17
N ILE A 462 -34.50 -34.20 4.32
CA ILE A 462 -33.49 -33.15 4.25
C ILE A 462 -33.78 -32.12 5.36
N PRO A 463 -32.79 -31.78 6.21
CA PRO A 463 -32.97 -30.74 7.24
C PRO A 463 -33.42 -29.41 6.62
N THR A 464 -34.27 -28.66 7.31
CA THR A 464 -34.80 -27.37 6.82
C THR A 464 -33.72 -26.31 6.58
N PHE A 465 -32.65 -26.33 7.39
CA PHE A 465 -31.50 -25.43 7.26
C PHE A 465 -30.19 -26.23 7.26
N PRO A 466 -29.90 -27.01 6.20
CA PRO A 466 -28.81 -27.96 6.19
C PRO A 466 -27.45 -27.26 6.24
N LEU A 467 -27.33 -26.09 5.60
CA LEU A 467 -26.12 -25.28 5.61
C LEU A 467 -25.82 -24.69 7.00
N SER A 468 -26.80 -24.03 7.63
CA SER A 468 -26.61 -23.41 8.94
C SER A 468 -26.32 -24.44 10.03
N GLN A 469 -27.00 -25.58 9.99
CA GLN A 469 -26.71 -26.69 10.91
C GLN A 469 -25.33 -27.28 10.68
N ALA A 470 -24.91 -27.48 9.42
CA ALA A 470 -23.57 -27.94 9.11
C ALA A 470 -22.51 -26.92 9.58
N PHE A 471 -22.72 -25.63 9.34
CA PHE A 471 -21.80 -24.58 9.77
C PHE A 471 -21.61 -24.55 11.30
N ILE A 472 -22.71 -24.59 12.05
CA ILE A 472 -22.67 -24.63 13.52
C ILE A 472 -22.00 -25.92 14.02
N ARG A 473 -22.29 -27.07 13.40
CA ARG A 473 -21.65 -28.35 13.74
C ARG A 473 -20.14 -28.29 13.49
N THR A 474 -19.73 -27.73 12.36
CA THR A 474 -18.32 -27.51 12.03
C THR A 474 -17.63 -26.62 13.06
N LEU A 475 -18.25 -25.49 13.44
CA LEU A 475 -17.70 -24.60 14.46
C LEU A 475 -17.68 -25.21 15.87
N ARG A 476 -18.65 -26.06 16.21
CA ARG A 476 -18.74 -26.64 17.57
C ARG A 476 -17.84 -27.86 17.76
N TYR A 477 -17.63 -28.66 16.71
CA TYR A 477 -17.01 -29.97 16.83
C TYR A 477 -15.75 -30.17 15.98
N HIS A 478 -15.47 -29.32 14.99
CA HIS A 478 -14.37 -29.55 14.03
C HIS A 478 -13.35 -28.40 13.95
N VAL A 479 -13.49 -27.35 14.76
CA VAL A 479 -12.57 -26.19 14.73
C VAL A 479 -11.12 -26.59 14.97
N GLY A 480 -10.86 -27.52 15.92
CA GLY A 480 -9.49 -27.97 16.19
C GLY A 480 -8.83 -28.63 14.98
N SER A 481 -9.51 -29.57 14.34
CA SER A 481 -9.01 -30.25 13.13
C SER A 481 -8.85 -29.29 11.95
N LEU A 482 -9.78 -28.34 11.78
CA LEU A 482 -9.69 -27.33 10.74
C LEU A 482 -8.52 -26.37 10.98
N ALA A 483 -8.33 -25.91 12.22
CA ALA A 483 -7.22 -25.05 12.59
C ALA A 483 -5.87 -25.75 12.36
N PHE A 484 -5.75 -27.02 12.74
CA PHE A 484 -4.56 -27.82 12.51
C PHE A 484 -4.29 -28.05 11.01
N GLY A 485 -5.30 -28.41 10.23
CA GLY A 485 -5.17 -28.57 8.77
C GLY A 485 -4.78 -27.26 8.07
N ALA A 486 -5.40 -26.15 8.47
CA ALA A 486 -5.04 -24.83 7.97
C ALA A 486 -3.60 -24.45 8.32
N LEU A 487 -3.11 -24.81 9.51
CA LEU A 487 -1.72 -24.57 9.90
C LEU A 487 -0.75 -25.33 8.98
N ILE A 488 -1.02 -26.59 8.66
CA ILE A 488 -0.18 -27.36 7.71
C ILE A 488 -0.14 -26.68 6.34
N LEU A 489 -1.29 -26.26 5.82
CA LEU A 489 -1.37 -25.53 4.54
C LEU A 489 -0.55 -24.23 4.58
N THR A 490 -0.57 -23.50 5.70
CA THR A 490 0.22 -22.26 5.83
C THR A 490 1.72 -22.52 5.78
N LEU A 491 2.20 -23.57 6.44
CA LEU A 491 3.62 -23.92 6.44
C LEU A 491 4.09 -24.25 5.02
N ILE A 492 3.29 -25.02 4.27
CA ILE A 492 3.57 -25.35 2.87
C ILE A 492 3.55 -24.07 2.01
N GLN A 493 2.59 -23.18 2.20
CA GLN A 493 2.51 -21.91 1.47
C GLN A 493 3.72 -21.01 1.74
N ILE A 494 4.18 -20.91 2.99
CA ILE A 494 5.39 -20.14 3.35
C ILE A 494 6.61 -20.71 2.63
N VAL A 495 6.78 -22.04 2.61
CA VAL A 495 7.87 -22.69 1.86
C VAL A 495 7.79 -22.36 0.38
N ARG A 496 6.59 -22.39 -0.23
CA ARG A 496 6.38 -22.01 -1.64
C ARG A 496 6.81 -20.54 -1.89
N ILE A 497 6.37 -19.60 -1.04
CA ILE A 497 6.72 -18.18 -1.16
C ILE A 497 8.24 -17.97 -1.07
N ILE A 498 8.92 -18.65 -0.15
CA ILE A 498 10.37 -18.55 -0.01
C ILE A 498 11.08 -19.09 -1.25
N LEU A 499 10.66 -20.24 -1.77
CA LEU A 499 11.25 -20.84 -2.97
C LEU A 499 11.05 -19.95 -4.20
N GLU A 500 9.88 -19.35 -4.36
CA GLU A 500 9.59 -18.43 -5.46
C GLU A 500 10.40 -17.13 -5.35
N TYR A 501 10.55 -16.59 -4.13
CA TYR A 501 11.42 -15.43 -3.89
C TYR A 501 12.89 -15.73 -4.23
N LEU A 502 13.38 -16.92 -3.84
CA LEU A 502 14.72 -17.38 -4.20
C LEU A 502 14.88 -17.59 -5.72
N ASP A 503 13.86 -18.12 -6.40
CA ASP A 503 13.85 -18.21 -7.87
C ASP A 503 13.98 -16.83 -8.50
N HIS A 504 13.14 -15.88 -8.09
CA HIS A 504 13.16 -14.51 -8.61
C HIS A 504 14.52 -13.83 -8.41
N LYS A 505 15.18 -14.03 -7.25
CA LYS A 505 16.52 -13.50 -6.97
C LYS A 505 17.61 -14.20 -7.78
N THR A 506 17.43 -15.47 -8.11
CA THR A 506 18.42 -16.31 -8.81
C THR A 506 18.24 -16.32 -10.33
N ARG A 507 17.13 -15.81 -10.88
CA ARG A 507 16.90 -15.66 -12.34
C ARG A 507 17.96 -14.82 -13.09
N GLY A 508 18.81 -14.07 -12.38
CA GLY A 508 20.01 -13.41 -12.94
C GLY A 508 21.26 -14.29 -13.04
N LYS A 509 21.23 -15.55 -12.59
CA LYS A 509 22.32 -16.52 -12.66
C LYS A 509 21.78 -17.85 -13.21
N ALA A 510 22.57 -18.59 -13.99
CA ALA A 510 22.16 -19.78 -14.74
C ALA A 510 21.57 -20.98 -13.94
N GLY A 511 21.30 -20.84 -12.63
CA GLY A 511 20.74 -21.85 -11.73
C GLY A 511 19.21 -21.88 -11.60
N GLY A 512 18.47 -20.87 -12.10
CA GLY A 512 17.00 -20.79 -11.92
C GLY A 512 16.20 -21.93 -12.58
N ARG A 513 16.78 -22.65 -13.56
CA ARG A 513 16.07 -23.74 -14.26
C ARG A 513 15.80 -24.98 -13.40
N LEU A 514 16.52 -25.18 -12.29
CA LEU A 514 16.34 -26.34 -11.42
C LEU A 514 15.20 -26.14 -10.39
N LEU A 515 14.94 -24.90 -9.97
CA LEU A 515 13.89 -24.57 -8.99
C LEU A 515 12.48 -24.65 -9.59
N PHE A 516 12.32 -24.32 -10.87
CA PHE A 516 11.05 -24.45 -11.61
C PHE A 516 10.50 -25.88 -11.62
N SER A 517 11.38 -26.89 -11.67
CA SER A 517 11.02 -28.31 -11.65
C SER A 517 10.49 -28.78 -10.29
N LEU A 518 11.01 -28.21 -9.19
CA LEU A 518 10.60 -28.56 -7.82
C LEU A 518 9.31 -27.84 -7.41
N GLY A 519 9.15 -26.56 -7.77
CA GLY A 519 7.93 -25.80 -7.52
C GLY A 519 6.70 -26.39 -8.21
N ASN A 520 6.82 -26.78 -9.49
CA ASN A 520 5.72 -27.41 -10.24
C ASN A 520 5.37 -28.82 -9.74
N ARG A 521 6.29 -29.57 -9.13
CA ARG A 521 5.95 -30.88 -8.53
C ARG A 521 5.17 -30.75 -7.22
N LEU A 522 5.28 -29.63 -6.52
CA LEU A 522 4.48 -29.32 -5.33
C LEU A 522 3.12 -28.71 -5.66
N LEU A 523 2.88 -28.26 -6.90
CA LEU A 523 1.61 -27.69 -7.38
C LEU A 523 0.57 -28.73 -7.83
N LEU A 524 0.94 -30.02 -7.91
CA LEU A 524 0.06 -31.10 -8.38
C LEU A 524 -0.44 -32.02 -7.26
N SER A 525 -0.33 -31.58 -6.00
CA SER A 525 -0.93 -32.26 -4.86
C SER A 525 -1.96 -31.36 -4.18
N ASP A 526 -2.99 -30.96 -4.92
CA ASP A 526 -4.28 -30.53 -4.40
C ASP A 526 -5.37 -31.14 -5.30
#